data_AF-A0A7K9Y027-F1
#
_entry.id   AF-A0A7K9Y027-F1
#
_cell.length_a   1.000
_cell.length_b   1.000
_cell.length_c   1.000
_cell.angle_alpha   90.00
_cell.angle_beta   90.00
_cell.angle_gamma   90.00
#
_symmetry.space_group_name_H-M   'P 1'
#
loop_
_entity.id
_entity.type
_entity.pdbx_description
1 polymer ?
#
loop_
_entity_poly.entity_id
_entity_poly.type
_entity_poly.pdbx_seq_one_letter_code
_entity_poly.pdbx_strand_id
1 'polypeptide(L)'
;CEKEPSSYVWIYILLGNMLRGIGETPITPLGISYLDDFAKEEDVPVYVACLHTIGMLGPMFGFLLGSLCAKLYVDIGFVDLGSITITPQDSRWVGAWWLGFLIGGIISFLAAIPFCFLPESLKKPEETNNDKTSYDLLENKSAAKKTLSSAKSKPRKWSAILKDFYTSLKRVLSNRMYFTFLCCSLLQFSSFIGFLTYKPKYMEQQYGQSTSKSNFLIGLTSLPPVGIGIFLGGLIMKKYKMSIIGATKFAFTMSFLAYCVTLLHFFVGCENHVVAGMTVSYE
;
A
#
# COMPACT_ATOMS: atom_id res chain seq x y z
N CYS A 1 -44.18 -11.16 -7.51
CA CYS A 1 -43.04 -10.32 -7.11
C CYS A 1 -42.93 -10.32 -5.59
N GLU A 2 -42.13 -11.23 -5.04
CA GLU A 2 -41.68 -11.06 -3.66
C GLU A 2 -40.80 -9.82 -3.61
N LYS A 3 -41.04 -8.95 -2.63
CA LYS A 3 -40.14 -7.85 -2.32
C LYS A 3 -38.83 -8.47 -1.86
N GLU A 4 -37.77 -8.36 -2.66
CA GLU A 4 -36.42 -8.65 -2.20
C GLU A 4 -36.19 -7.84 -0.91
N PRO A 5 -35.88 -8.48 0.24
CA PRO A 5 -35.43 -7.75 1.39
C PRO A 5 -34.08 -7.13 1.02
N SER A 6 -34.06 -5.81 0.81
CA SER A 6 -32.82 -5.06 0.62
C SER A 6 -31.93 -5.26 1.84
N SER A 7 -31.01 -6.23 1.76
CA SER A 7 -30.11 -6.56 2.84
C SER A 7 -29.12 -5.41 3.07
N TYR A 8 -29.22 -4.76 4.23
CA TYR A 8 -28.33 -3.65 4.63
C TYR A 8 -26.91 -4.12 5.01
N VAL A 9 -26.55 -5.38 4.75
CA VAL A 9 -25.25 -5.98 5.09
C VAL A 9 -24.06 -5.20 4.54
N TRP A 10 -24.21 -4.57 3.37
CA TRP A 10 -23.16 -3.74 2.76
C TRP A 10 -22.77 -2.52 3.63
N ILE A 11 -23.68 -2.00 4.46
CA ILE A 11 -23.39 -0.88 5.37
C ILE A 11 -22.38 -1.29 6.43
N TYR A 12 -22.51 -2.50 7.00
CA TYR A 12 -21.57 -3.01 8.00
C TYR A 12 -20.18 -3.24 7.39
N ILE A 13 -20.12 -3.76 6.15
CA ILE A 13 -18.86 -3.94 5.42
C ILE A 13 -18.21 -2.58 5.14
N LEU A 14 -19.00 -1.57 4.76
CA LEU A 14 -18.51 -0.21 4.53
C LEU A 14 -17.94 0.41 5.82
N LEU A 15 -18.69 0.35 6.92
CA LEU A 15 -18.25 0.88 8.22
C LEU A 15 -16.98 0.18 8.71
N GLY A 16 -16.89 -1.15 8.57
CA GLY A 16 -15.69 -1.91 8.90
C GLY A 16 -14.47 -1.48 8.08
N ASN A 17 -14.62 -1.29 6.77
CA ASN A 17 -13.53 -0.80 5.92
C ASN A 17 -13.13 0.65 6.22
N MET A 18 -14.09 1.50 6.60
CA MET A 18 -13.82 2.86 7.03
C MET A 18 -12.97 2.87 8.31
N LEU A 19 -13.36 2.06 9.31
CA LEU A 19 -12.61 1.92 10.56
C LEU A 19 -11.20 1.37 10.32
N ARG A 20 -11.07 0.37 9.43
CA ARG A 20 -9.79 -0.18 8.99
C ARG A 20 -8.90 0.92 8.38
N GLY A 21 -9.46 1.76 7.49
CA GLY A 21 -8.74 2.86 6.86
C GLY A 21 -8.24 3.91 7.86
N ILE A 22 -9.06 4.26 8.87
CA ILE A 22 -8.65 5.18 9.94
C ILE A 22 -7.44 4.62 10.70
N GLY A 23 -7.44 3.32 11.02
CA GLY A 23 -6.33 2.67 11.72
C GLY A 23 -5.05 2.54 10.88
N GLU A 24 -5.17 2.36 9.56
CA GLU A 24 -4.03 2.20 8.65
C GLU A 24 -3.33 3.53 8.31
N THR A 25 -4.09 4.63 8.27
CA THR A 25 -3.63 5.96 7.85
C THR A 25 -2.31 6.43 8.48
N PRO A 26 -2.09 6.33 9.82
CA PRO A 26 -0.87 6.86 10.44
C PRO A 26 0.37 5.97 10.25
N ILE A 27 0.23 4.70 9.88
CA ILE A 27 1.32 3.71 9.94
C ILE A 27 2.48 4.11 9.02
N THR A 28 2.18 4.37 7.74
CA THR A 28 3.23 4.67 6.74
C THR A 28 3.85 6.07 6.94
N PRO A 29 3.07 7.16 7.09
CA PRO A 29 3.64 8.49 7.28
C PRO A 29 4.50 8.60 8.55
N LEU A 30 4.02 8.08 9.68
CA LEU A 30 4.79 8.13 10.93
C LEU A 30 6.03 7.24 10.88
N GLY A 31 5.93 6.06 10.26
CA GLY A 31 7.06 5.16 10.09
C GLY A 31 8.18 5.75 9.23
N ILE A 32 7.83 6.38 8.11
CA ILE A 32 8.82 7.03 7.23
C ILE A 32 9.43 8.26 7.91
N SER A 33 8.63 9.12 8.54
CA SER A 33 9.17 10.29 9.26
C SER A 33 10.07 9.89 10.41
N TYR A 34 9.74 8.83 11.15
CA TYR A 34 10.61 8.29 12.18
C TYR A 34 11.92 7.78 11.59
N LEU A 35 11.89 7.09 10.44
CA LEU A 35 13.10 6.60 9.80
C LEU A 35 14.00 7.75 9.32
N ASP A 36 13.41 8.78 8.73
CA ASP A 36 14.11 9.97 8.21
C ASP A 36 14.78 10.77 9.35
N ASP A 37 14.12 10.89 10.50
CA ASP A 37 14.61 11.62 11.67
C ASP A 37 15.82 10.95 12.38
N PHE A 38 16.00 9.63 12.20
CA PHE A 38 16.97 8.84 12.99
C PHE A 38 18.02 8.09 12.15
N ALA A 39 17.88 8.04 10.82
CA ALA A 39 18.86 7.43 9.93
C ALA A 39 19.78 8.48 9.29
N LYS A 40 20.98 8.04 8.88
CA LYS A 40 21.89 8.88 8.08
C LYS A 40 21.30 9.11 6.70
N GLU A 41 21.43 10.31 6.14
CA GLU A 41 20.87 10.67 4.81
C GLU A 41 21.26 9.68 3.70
N GLU A 42 22.48 9.14 3.73
CA GLU A 42 22.96 8.17 2.75
C GLU A 42 22.29 6.78 2.84
N ASP A 43 21.77 6.44 4.02
CA ASP A 43 21.17 5.13 4.33
C ASP A 43 19.64 5.16 4.23
N VAL A 44 19.01 6.32 4.39
CA VAL A 44 17.54 6.52 4.30
C VAL A 44 16.94 5.85 3.05
N PRO A 45 17.48 5.99 1.82
CA PRO A 45 16.87 5.38 0.64
C PRO A 45 16.80 3.85 0.70
N VAL A 46 17.81 3.20 1.28
CA VAL A 46 17.81 1.74 1.40
C VAL A 46 16.89 1.29 2.53
N TYR A 47 16.85 2.01 3.64
CA TYR A 47 15.91 1.66 4.71
C TYR A 47 14.45 1.84 4.29
N VAL A 48 14.13 2.91 3.57
CA VAL A 48 12.80 3.13 2.98
C VAL A 48 12.47 2.03 1.97
N ALA A 49 13.42 1.64 1.12
CA ALA A 49 13.22 0.55 0.18
C ALA A 49 13.00 -0.80 0.88
N CYS A 50 13.77 -1.12 1.93
CA CYS A 50 13.56 -2.31 2.76
C CYS A 50 12.17 -2.30 3.40
N LEU A 51 11.74 -1.17 3.98
CA LEU A 51 10.44 -1.03 4.62
C LEU A 51 9.30 -1.27 3.61
N HIS A 52 9.36 -0.67 2.43
CA HIS A 52 8.35 -0.91 1.38
C HIS A 52 8.40 -2.33 0.82
N THR A 53 9.58 -2.95 0.73
CA THR A 53 9.73 -4.35 0.29
C THR A 53 9.09 -5.30 1.29
N ILE A 54 9.33 -5.11 2.60
CA ILE A 54 8.66 -5.86 3.66
C ILE A 54 7.15 -5.60 3.61
N GLY A 55 6.74 -4.35 3.40
CA GLY A 55 5.34 -3.98 3.20
C GLY A 55 4.67 -4.76 2.06
N MET A 56 5.40 -5.07 0.98
CA MET A 56 4.90 -5.85 -0.16
C MET A 56 4.63 -7.33 0.18
N LEU A 57 5.30 -7.87 1.21
CA LEU A 57 4.99 -9.22 1.70
C LEU A 57 3.56 -9.31 2.24
N GLY A 58 3.03 -8.22 2.81
CA GLY A 58 1.65 -8.15 3.29
C GLY A 58 0.62 -8.52 2.21
N PRO A 59 0.55 -7.78 1.09
CA PRO A 59 -0.28 -8.15 -0.05
C PRO A 59 -0.01 -9.56 -0.58
N MET A 60 1.26 -9.99 -0.66
CA MET A 60 1.59 -11.36 -1.10
C MET A 60 0.91 -12.42 -0.23
N PHE A 61 1.10 -12.36 1.08
CA PHE A 61 0.45 -13.28 2.02
C PHE A 61 -1.07 -13.09 2.05
N GLY A 62 -1.57 -11.87 1.84
CA GLY A 62 -3.00 -11.58 1.72
C GLY A 62 -3.65 -12.27 0.54
N PHE A 63 -3.03 -12.24 -0.66
CA PHE A 63 -3.53 -12.95 -1.83
C PHE A 63 -3.44 -14.48 -1.67
N LEU A 64 -2.38 -14.99 -1.04
CA LEU A 64 -2.26 -16.43 -0.73
C LEU A 64 -3.32 -16.87 0.30
N LEU A 65 -3.54 -16.10 1.36
CA LEU A 65 -4.59 -16.35 2.33
C LEU A 65 -5.97 -16.27 1.68
N GLY A 66 -6.20 -15.26 0.84
CA GLY A 66 -7.42 -15.12 0.06
C GLY A 66 -7.65 -16.29 -0.90
N SER A 67 -6.59 -16.86 -1.46
CA SER A 67 -6.67 -18.09 -2.27
C SER A 67 -7.12 -19.29 -1.44
N LEU A 68 -6.59 -19.46 -0.22
CA LEU A 68 -7.00 -20.52 0.69
C LEU A 68 -8.44 -20.37 1.14
N CYS A 69 -8.83 -19.17 1.58
CA CYS A 69 -10.22 -18.85 1.94
C CYS A 69 -11.18 -19.06 0.77
N ALA A 70 -10.77 -18.70 -0.45
CA ALA A 70 -11.57 -18.88 -1.66
C ALA A 70 -11.75 -20.36 -2.06
N LYS A 71 -10.84 -21.25 -1.63
CA LYS A 71 -10.94 -22.69 -1.89
C LYS A 71 -11.95 -23.39 -0.97
N LEU A 72 -12.31 -22.77 0.15
CA LEU A 72 -13.30 -23.27 1.09
C LEU A 72 -14.66 -22.68 0.77
N TYR A 73 -15.72 -23.49 0.81
CA TYR A 73 -17.08 -23.01 0.60
C TYR A 73 -17.51 -22.09 1.74
N VAL A 74 -18.32 -21.07 1.43
CA VAL A 74 -18.72 -20.02 2.38
C VAL A 74 -19.34 -20.56 3.68
N ASP A 75 -20.16 -21.61 3.56
CA ASP A 75 -20.88 -22.26 4.67
C ASP A 75 -20.14 -23.50 5.20
N ILE A 76 -18.83 -23.37 5.39
CA ILE A 76 -17.99 -24.46 5.91
C ILE A 76 -18.53 -24.97 7.25
N GLY A 77 -18.78 -26.28 7.33
CA GLY A 77 -19.31 -26.94 8.53
C GLY A 77 -20.83 -26.88 8.71
N PHE A 78 -21.56 -26.14 7.87
CA PHE A 78 -23.02 -26.09 7.88
C PHE A 78 -23.67 -26.89 6.74
N VAL A 79 -22.96 -27.05 5.61
CA VAL A 79 -23.43 -27.80 4.43
C VAL A 79 -22.45 -28.95 4.11
N ASP A 80 -22.97 -30.13 3.81
CA ASP A 80 -22.17 -31.25 3.31
C ASP A 80 -21.85 -31.04 1.82
N LEU A 81 -20.56 -30.92 1.51
CA LEU A 81 -20.07 -30.78 0.13
C LEU A 81 -20.44 -31.99 -0.75
N GLY A 82 -20.67 -33.17 -0.17
CA GLY A 82 -21.15 -34.34 -0.91
C GLY A 82 -22.60 -34.20 -1.41
N SER A 83 -23.39 -33.33 -0.79
CA SER A 83 -24.80 -33.09 -1.14
C SER A 83 -24.99 -32.01 -2.21
N ILE A 84 -23.94 -31.25 -2.55
CA ILE A 84 -23.98 -30.15 -3.51
C ILE A 84 -23.07 -30.44 -4.71
N THR A 85 -23.61 -30.31 -5.93
CA THR A 85 -22.85 -30.49 -7.18
C THR A 85 -22.12 -29.22 -7.61
N ILE A 86 -21.64 -28.40 -6.66
CA ILE A 86 -20.99 -27.12 -6.93
C ILE A 86 -19.48 -27.29 -6.72
N THR A 87 -18.70 -26.98 -7.76
CA THR A 87 -17.24 -27.02 -7.70
C THR A 87 -16.66 -25.62 -7.58
N PRO A 88 -15.40 -25.44 -7.13
CA PRO A 88 -14.73 -24.14 -7.08
C PRO A 88 -14.61 -23.40 -8.42
N GLN A 89 -14.89 -24.07 -9.54
CA GLN A 89 -14.90 -23.52 -10.89
C GLN A 89 -16.28 -23.02 -11.32
N ASP A 90 -17.33 -23.39 -10.59
CA ASP A 90 -18.70 -22.96 -10.85
C ASP A 90 -18.89 -21.51 -10.42
N SER A 91 -19.61 -20.70 -11.21
CA SER A 91 -19.90 -19.30 -10.90
C SER A 91 -20.70 -19.11 -9.60
N ARG A 92 -21.38 -20.16 -9.13
CA ARG A 92 -22.13 -20.17 -7.86
C ARG A 92 -21.24 -20.36 -6.63
N TRP A 93 -19.97 -20.72 -6.83
CA TRP A 93 -19.05 -20.92 -5.73
C TRP A 93 -18.67 -19.59 -5.08
N VAL A 94 -19.06 -19.44 -3.81
CA VAL A 94 -18.61 -18.34 -2.96
C VAL A 94 -17.64 -18.88 -1.94
N GLY A 95 -16.42 -18.34 -1.95
CA GLY A 95 -15.39 -18.67 -0.98
C GLY A 95 -15.72 -18.19 0.43
N ALA A 96 -15.12 -18.79 1.46
CA ALA A 96 -15.19 -18.36 2.86
C ALA A 96 -14.41 -17.05 3.12
N TRP A 97 -14.81 -15.96 2.44
CA TRP A 97 -14.16 -14.65 2.45
C TRP A 97 -14.06 -14.02 3.87
N TRP A 98 -15.06 -14.29 4.72
CA TRP A 98 -15.13 -13.78 6.09
C TRP A 98 -13.97 -14.26 6.95
N LEU A 99 -13.42 -15.44 6.66
CA LEU A 99 -12.31 -16.03 7.40
C LEU A 99 -11.04 -15.18 7.28
N GLY A 100 -10.83 -14.55 6.12
CA GLY A 100 -9.69 -13.65 5.89
C GLY A 100 -9.70 -12.44 6.83
N PHE A 101 -10.88 -11.87 7.11
CA PHE A 101 -11.02 -10.75 8.05
C PHE A 101 -10.67 -11.16 9.49
N LEU A 102 -11.09 -12.35 9.92
CA LEU A 102 -10.79 -12.85 11.26
C LEU A 102 -9.28 -13.10 11.44
N ILE A 103 -8.65 -13.81 10.50
CA ILE A 103 -7.22 -14.12 10.56
C ILE A 103 -6.41 -12.82 10.51
N GLY A 104 -6.71 -11.92 9.57
CA GLY A 104 -6.04 -10.62 9.45
C GLY A 104 -6.20 -9.74 10.69
N GLY A 105 -7.39 -9.75 11.30
CA GLY A 105 -7.67 -9.04 12.55
C GLY A 105 -6.85 -9.56 13.74
N ILE A 106 -6.78 -10.89 13.91
CA ILE A 106 -5.97 -11.52 14.97
C ILE A 106 -4.48 -11.19 14.77
N ILE A 107 -3.96 -11.33 13.55
CA ILE A 107 -2.55 -11.02 13.26
C ILE A 107 -2.26 -9.54 13.54
N SER A 108 -3.16 -8.63 13.14
CA SER A 108 -3.00 -7.19 13.39
C SER A 108 -3.02 -6.86 14.89
N PHE A 109 -3.91 -7.52 15.65
CA PHE A 109 -3.97 -7.36 17.10
C PHE A 109 -2.68 -7.84 17.78
N LEU A 110 -2.18 -9.02 17.38
CA LEU A 110 -0.90 -9.54 17.89
C LEU A 110 0.28 -8.63 17.52
N ALA A 111 0.28 -8.07 16.31
CA ALA A 111 1.31 -7.14 15.86
C ALA A 111 1.29 -5.80 16.63
N ALA A 112 0.15 -5.38 17.18
CA ALA A 112 0.05 -4.18 18.00
C ALA A 112 0.68 -4.35 19.39
N ILE A 113 0.73 -5.57 19.94
CA ILE A 113 1.25 -5.84 21.28
C ILE A 113 2.70 -5.36 21.45
N PRO A 114 3.67 -5.68 20.57
CA PRO A 114 5.03 -5.14 20.65
C PRO A 114 5.12 -3.62 20.65
N PHE A 115 4.24 -2.92 19.91
CA PHE A 115 4.23 -1.46 19.84
C PHE A 115 3.83 -0.82 21.18
N CYS A 116 3.03 -1.51 21.99
CA CYS A 116 2.68 -1.05 23.34
C CYS A 116 3.89 -1.01 24.30
N PHE A 117 4.98 -1.71 23.97
CA PHE A 117 6.20 -1.73 24.77
C PHE A 117 7.28 -0.76 24.27
N LEU A 118 7.01 0.01 23.21
CA LEU A 118 7.96 1.01 22.70
C LEU A 118 8.06 2.18 23.69
N PRO A 119 9.26 2.67 24.03
CA PRO A 119 9.41 3.81 24.94
C PRO A 119 8.78 5.08 24.36
N GLU A 120 8.15 5.88 25.24
CA GLU A 120 7.43 7.12 24.89
C GLU A 120 8.31 8.17 24.20
N SER A 121 9.62 8.13 24.42
CA SER A 121 10.59 8.95 23.69
C SER A 121 11.88 8.21 23.44
N LEU A 122 12.36 8.32 22.21
CA LEU A 122 13.69 7.89 21.83
C LEU A 122 14.58 9.13 21.84
N LYS A 123 15.70 9.07 22.58
CA LYS A 123 16.68 10.15 22.60
C LYS A 123 17.21 10.33 21.18
N LYS A 124 17.00 11.51 20.59
CA LYS A 124 17.64 11.86 19.32
C LYS A 124 19.16 11.76 19.50
N PRO A 125 19.89 11.11 18.59
CA PRO A 125 21.35 11.18 18.59
C PRO A 125 21.74 12.67 18.59
N GLU A 126 22.52 13.10 19.58
CA GLU A 126 23.09 14.45 19.54
C GLU A 126 23.89 14.56 18.24
N GLU A 127 23.48 15.48 17.37
CA GLU A 127 24.19 15.81 16.15
C GLU A 127 25.67 16.02 16.51
N THR A 128 26.51 15.13 16.00
CA THR A 128 27.95 15.23 16.18
C THR A 128 28.38 16.47 15.40
N ASN A 129 28.62 17.57 16.12
CA ASN A 129 29.27 18.79 15.63
C ASN A 129 30.37 18.41 14.63
N ASN A 130 30.18 18.65 13.33
CA ASN A 130 31.30 18.78 12.40
C ASN A 130 31.02 19.41 11.03
N ASP A 131 29.89 20.08 10.77
CA ASP A 131 29.75 20.88 9.54
C ASP A 131 29.10 22.25 9.80
N LYS A 132 29.92 23.16 10.33
CA LYS A 132 29.62 24.60 10.36
C LYS A 132 30.16 25.26 9.09
N THR A 133 29.44 25.22 7.96
CA THR A 133 29.60 26.26 6.92
C THR A 133 28.38 26.31 5.96
N SER A 134 27.24 26.87 6.39
CA SER A 134 26.24 27.46 5.47
C SER A 134 24.97 28.07 6.11
N TYR A 135 24.89 28.28 7.43
CA TYR A 135 23.70 28.86 8.08
C TYR A 135 23.94 30.25 8.67
N ASP A 136 24.64 31.11 7.94
CA ASP A 136 24.99 32.48 8.36
C ASP A 136 23.83 33.50 8.23
N LEU A 137 22.58 33.02 8.29
CA LEU A 137 21.36 33.85 8.26
C LEU A 137 20.47 33.68 9.51
N LEU A 138 20.88 32.83 10.47
CA LEU A 138 20.13 32.59 11.71
C LEU A 138 20.82 33.13 12.98
N GLU A 139 22.01 33.72 12.86
CA GLU A 139 22.84 34.10 14.01
C GLU A 139 22.36 35.35 14.76
N ASN A 140 21.40 36.12 14.24
CA ASN A 140 20.86 37.29 14.96
C ASN A 140 19.79 36.98 16.03
N LYS A 141 19.57 35.70 16.38
CA LYS A 141 18.68 35.29 17.50
C LYS A 141 19.39 34.67 18.70
N SER A 142 20.71 34.49 18.65
CA SER A 142 21.48 33.74 19.66
C SER A 142 21.99 34.58 20.84
N ALA A 143 21.70 35.88 20.91
CA ALA A 143 22.03 36.73 22.07
C ALA A 143 20.99 36.69 23.21
N ALA A 144 19.84 36.03 23.02
CA ALA A 144 18.73 36.01 23.99
C ALA A 144 18.53 34.65 24.71
N LYS A 145 19.58 33.80 24.78
CA LYS A 145 19.46 32.43 25.30
C LYS A 145 20.35 32.16 26.52
N LYS A 146 20.25 33.01 27.55
CA LYS A 146 20.69 32.71 28.92
C LYS A 146 19.69 33.28 29.92
N THR A 147 18.49 32.70 29.96
CA THR A 147 17.54 32.67 31.09
C THR A 147 16.20 32.11 30.60
N LEU A 148 16.06 30.78 30.53
CA LEU A 148 14.73 30.17 30.69
C LEU A 148 14.87 28.71 31.10
N SER A 149 14.73 28.51 32.41
CA SER A 149 14.29 27.28 33.03
C SER A 149 13.07 26.70 32.31
N SER A 150 13.02 25.36 32.20
CA SER A 150 11.82 24.52 32.03
C SER A 150 10.54 25.25 31.57
N ALA A 151 10.48 25.67 30.31
CA ALA A 151 9.26 26.21 29.74
C ALA A 151 8.38 25.05 29.26
N LYS A 152 7.44 24.65 30.13
CA LYS A 152 6.19 23.98 29.72
C LYS A 152 5.68 24.72 28.47
N SER A 153 5.62 24.04 27.34
CA SER A 153 5.08 24.58 26.10
C SER A 153 3.64 25.04 26.37
N LYS A 154 3.39 26.36 26.34
CA LYS A 154 2.02 26.88 26.40
C LYS A 154 1.21 26.24 25.27
N PRO A 155 -0.04 25.83 25.50
CA PRO A 155 -0.88 25.29 24.44
C PRO A 155 -1.04 26.37 23.37
N ARG A 156 -0.44 26.13 22.20
CA ARG A 156 -0.55 27.02 21.04
C ARG A 156 -2.01 26.98 20.59
N LYS A 157 -2.64 28.13 20.36
CA LYS A 157 -4.05 28.18 19.92
C LYS A 157 -4.22 27.32 18.67
N TRP A 158 -5.22 26.43 18.66
CA TRP A 158 -5.54 25.54 17.51
C TRP A 158 -5.67 26.30 16.19
N SER A 159 -6.19 27.53 16.22
CA SER A 159 -6.29 28.41 15.05
C SER A 159 -4.94 28.80 14.45
N ALA A 160 -3.90 28.98 15.28
CA ALA A 160 -2.55 29.26 14.80
C ALA A 160 -1.93 28.02 14.15
N ILE A 161 -2.16 26.83 14.72
CA ILE A 161 -1.69 25.55 14.16
C ILE A 161 -2.35 25.30 12.80
N LEU A 162 -3.67 25.46 12.69
CA LEU A 162 -4.40 25.29 11.44
C LEU A 162 -3.98 26.30 10.38
N LYS A 163 -3.70 27.55 10.77
CA LYS A 163 -3.20 28.58 9.85
C LYS A 163 -1.80 28.25 9.33
N ASP A 164 -0.90 27.81 10.21
CA ASP A 164 0.45 27.40 9.83
C ASP A 164 0.41 26.15 8.92
N PHE A 165 -0.46 25.18 9.24
CA PHE A 165 -0.70 24.00 8.41
C PHE A 165 -1.24 24.37 7.03
N TYR A 166 -2.29 25.17 6.96
CA TYR A 166 -2.87 25.62 5.69
C TYR A 166 -1.85 26.39 4.84
N THR A 167 -1.06 27.27 5.47
CA THR A 167 -0.01 28.03 4.78
C THR A 167 1.05 27.09 4.20
N SER A 168 1.47 26.09 4.97
CA SER A 168 2.44 25.08 4.54
C SER A 168 1.89 24.22 3.41
N LEU A 169 0.66 23.72 3.56
CA LEU A 169 -0.04 22.93 2.55
C LEU A 169 -0.19 23.71 1.25
N LYS A 170 -0.62 24.98 1.31
CA LYS A 170 -0.73 25.86 0.15
C LYS A 170 0.62 26.07 -0.52
N ARG A 171 1.70 26.28 0.25
CA ARG A 171 3.06 26.44 -0.31
C ARG A 171 3.52 25.18 -1.04
N VAL A 172 3.28 24.00 -0.47
CA VAL A 172 3.65 22.71 -1.04
C VAL A 172 2.85 22.43 -2.31
N LEU A 173 1.53 22.59 -2.28
CA LEU A 173 0.66 22.36 -3.45
C LEU A 173 0.81 23.42 -4.55
N SER A 174 1.21 24.64 -4.20
CA SER A 174 1.47 25.69 -5.19
C SER A 174 2.83 25.53 -5.89
N ASN A 175 3.71 24.63 -5.41
CA ASN A 175 4.94 24.30 -6.10
C ASN A 175 4.62 23.39 -7.29
N ARG A 176 4.73 23.94 -8.51
CA ARG A 176 4.41 23.26 -9.76
C ARG A 176 5.10 21.90 -9.89
N MET A 177 6.38 21.81 -9.51
CA MET A 177 7.14 20.56 -9.62
C MET A 177 6.58 19.48 -8.70
N TYR A 178 6.32 19.83 -7.44
CA TYR A 178 5.76 18.90 -6.46
C TYR A 178 4.34 18.47 -6.84
N PHE A 179 3.50 19.42 -7.27
CA PHE A 179 2.13 19.12 -7.68
C PHE A 179 2.09 18.19 -8.89
N THR A 180 2.92 18.43 -9.91
CA THR A 180 3.03 17.53 -11.07
C THR A 180 3.51 16.14 -10.67
N PHE A 181 4.52 16.06 -9.80
CA PHE A 181 5.01 14.78 -9.26
C PHE A 181 3.91 14.03 -8.49
N LEU A 182 3.13 14.74 -7.67
CA LEU A 182 2.02 14.18 -6.90
C LEU A 182 0.93 13.61 -7.83
N CYS A 183 0.51 14.36 -8.86
CA CYS A 183 -0.46 13.89 -9.85
C CYS A 183 0.04 12.64 -10.60
N CYS A 184 1.31 12.63 -11.01
CA CYS A 184 1.91 11.49 -11.69
C CYS A 184 1.93 10.25 -10.78
N SER A 185 2.37 10.42 -9.52
CA SER A 185 2.40 9.36 -8.52
C SER A 185 0.99 8.82 -8.25
N LEU A 186 0.00 9.69 -8.09
CA LEU A 186 -1.40 9.29 -7.89
C LEU A 186 -1.89 8.41 -9.04
N LEU A 187 -1.72 8.84 -10.29
CA LEU A 187 -2.12 8.06 -11.46
C LEU A 187 -1.40 6.70 -11.52
N GLN A 188 -0.10 6.67 -11.24
CA GLN A 188 0.70 5.44 -11.26
C GLN A 188 0.24 4.46 -10.17
N PHE A 189 0.07 4.91 -8.93
CA PHE A 189 -0.41 4.07 -7.83
C PHE A 189 -1.86 3.63 -8.02
N SER A 190 -2.74 4.51 -8.49
CA SER A 190 -4.13 4.16 -8.82
C SER A 190 -4.20 3.11 -9.93
N SER A 191 -3.40 3.25 -10.99
CA SER A 191 -3.32 2.25 -12.06
C SER A 191 -2.83 0.90 -11.54
N PHE A 192 -1.80 0.90 -10.67
CA PHE A 192 -1.25 -0.31 -10.09
C PHE A 192 -2.26 -1.02 -9.17
N ILE A 193 -2.93 -0.27 -8.28
CA ILE A 193 -3.97 -0.80 -7.39
C ILE A 193 -5.14 -1.35 -8.22
N GLY A 194 -5.61 -0.60 -9.23
CA GLY A 194 -6.67 -1.05 -10.13
C GLY A 194 -6.31 -2.36 -10.84
N PHE A 195 -5.09 -2.47 -11.36
CA PHE A 195 -4.60 -3.71 -11.95
C PHE A 195 -4.63 -4.88 -10.94
N LEU A 196 -4.10 -4.69 -9.74
CA LEU A 196 -4.09 -5.74 -8.72
C LEU A 196 -5.49 -6.16 -8.27
N THR A 197 -6.42 -5.21 -8.12
CA THR A 197 -7.78 -5.47 -7.65
C THR A 197 -8.62 -6.19 -8.71
N TYR A 198 -8.54 -5.75 -9.97
CA TYR A 198 -9.43 -6.26 -11.02
C TYR A 198 -8.85 -7.42 -11.82
N LYS A 199 -7.52 -7.61 -11.84
CA LYS A 199 -6.91 -8.73 -12.59
C LYS A 199 -7.37 -10.12 -12.13
N PRO A 200 -7.48 -10.45 -10.83
CA PRO A 200 -8.04 -11.74 -10.42
C PRO A 200 -9.45 -11.94 -10.95
N LYS A 201 -10.29 -10.90 -10.85
CA LYS A 201 -11.68 -10.95 -11.34
C LYS A 201 -11.75 -11.07 -12.85
N TYR A 202 -10.86 -10.39 -13.57
CA TYR A 202 -10.73 -10.54 -15.00
C TYR A 202 -10.36 -11.98 -15.38
N MET A 203 -9.44 -12.63 -14.65
CA MET A 203 -9.09 -14.04 -14.90
C MET A 203 -10.25 -15.00 -14.61
N GLU A 204 -11.07 -14.71 -13.60
CA GLU A 204 -12.30 -15.48 -13.34
C GLU A 204 -13.30 -15.36 -14.48
N GLN A 205 -13.59 -14.14 -14.92
CA GLN A 205 -14.65 -13.88 -15.91
C GLN A 205 -14.22 -14.24 -17.33
N GLN A 206 -12.99 -13.88 -17.73
CA GLN A 206 -12.52 -14.04 -19.10
C GLN A 206 -11.96 -15.43 -19.38
N TYR A 207 -11.30 -16.05 -18.39
CA TYR A 207 -10.60 -17.33 -18.56
C TYR A 207 -11.22 -18.48 -17.74
N GLY A 208 -12.35 -18.24 -17.07
CA GLY A 208 -13.09 -19.27 -16.31
C GLY A 208 -12.26 -19.88 -15.18
N GLN A 209 -11.25 -19.18 -14.68
CA GLN A 209 -10.41 -19.67 -13.60
C GLN A 209 -11.11 -19.50 -12.25
N SER A 210 -10.93 -20.45 -11.33
CA SER A 210 -11.48 -20.30 -9.99
C SER A 210 -10.84 -19.12 -9.24
N THR A 211 -11.61 -18.47 -8.35
CA THR A 211 -11.13 -17.36 -7.50
C THR A 211 -9.86 -17.74 -6.73
N SER A 212 -9.80 -18.97 -6.23
CA SER A 212 -8.62 -19.48 -5.52
C SER A 212 -7.37 -19.50 -6.41
N LYS A 213 -7.46 -20.02 -7.63
CA LYS A 213 -6.34 -20.11 -8.57
C LYS A 213 -5.90 -18.72 -9.05
N SER A 214 -6.85 -17.85 -9.35
CA SER A 214 -6.59 -16.46 -9.74
C SER A 214 -5.83 -15.70 -8.65
N ASN A 215 -6.29 -15.77 -7.40
CA ASN A 215 -5.62 -15.12 -6.26
C ASN A 215 -4.22 -15.71 -6.01
N PHE A 216 -4.07 -17.03 -6.12
CA PHE A 216 -2.77 -17.69 -5.97
C PHE A 216 -1.75 -17.20 -7.01
N LEU A 217 -2.16 -17.13 -8.29
CA LEU A 217 -1.29 -16.67 -9.37
C LEU A 217 -0.84 -15.22 -9.16
N ILE A 218 -1.72 -14.32 -8.71
CA ILE A 218 -1.32 -12.93 -8.41
C ILE A 218 -0.33 -12.89 -7.26
N GLY A 219 -0.64 -13.58 -6.15
CA GLY A 219 0.21 -13.65 -4.97
C GLY A 219 1.62 -14.17 -5.25
N LEU A 220 1.73 -15.19 -6.11
CA LEU A 220 2.99 -15.87 -6.38
C LEU A 220 3.77 -15.31 -7.57
N THR A 221 3.10 -14.84 -8.62
CA THR A 221 3.79 -14.46 -9.88
C THR A 221 3.84 -12.96 -10.10
N SER A 222 2.82 -12.21 -9.67
CA SER A 222 2.72 -10.78 -9.98
C SER A 222 3.34 -9.90 -8.90
N LEU A 223 3.23 -10.26 -7.62
CA LEU A 223 3.69 -9.43 -6.51
C LEU A 223 5.19 -9.56 -6.16
N PRO A 224 5.85 -10.73 -6.21
CA PRO A 224 7.28 -10.81 -5.91
C PRO A 224 8.17 -9.95 -6.83
N PRO A 225 7.93 -9.86 -8.16
CA PRO A 225 8.69 -8.95 -9.02
C PRO A 225 8.58 -7.48 -8.58
N VAL A 226 7.43 -7.07 -8.03
CA VAL A 226 7.24 -5.70 -7.51
C VAL A 226 8.14 -5.47 -6.30
N GLY A 227 8.15 -6.41 -5.34
CA GLY A 227 9.03 -6.33 -4.17
C GLY A 227 10.52 -6.29 -4.55
N ILE A 228 10.93 -7.15 -5.47
CA ILE A 228 12.30 -7.16 -6.01
C ILE A 228 12.63 -5.82 -6.68
N GLY A 229 11.72 -5.26 -7.46
CA GLY A 229 11.89 -3.97 -8.14
C GLY A 229 12.07 -2.81 -7.16
N ILE A 230 11.28 -2.76 -6.09
CA ILE A 230 11.40 -1.75 -5.03
C ILE A 230 12.77 -1.85 -4.35
N PHE A 231 13.17 -3.06 -3.95
CA PHE A 231 14.44 -3.29 -3.27
C PHE A 231 15.65 -2.94 -4.16
N LEU A 232 15.65 -3.42 -5.41
CA LEU A 232 16.70 -3.11 -6.39
C LEU A 232 16.75 -1.61 -6.70
N GLY A 233 15.61 -0.94 -6.81
CA GLY A 233 15.54 0.51 -6.99
C GLY A 233 16.25 1.26 -5.86
N GLY A 234 15.99 0.88 -4.61
CA GLY A 234 16.68 1.45 -3.44
C GLY A 234 18.19 1.20 -3.44
N LEU A 235 18.61 -0.03 -3.75
CA LEU A 235 20.03 -0.40 -3.83
C LEU A 235 20.77 0.35 -4.95
N ILE A 236 20.15 0.49 -6.12
CA ILE A 236 20.72 1.24 -7.24
C ILE A 236 20.89 2.71 -6.86
N MET A 237 19.87 3.33 -6.24
CA MET A 237 19.95 4.72 -5.80
C MET A 237 21.11 4.94 -4.81
N LYS A 238 21.30 4.05 -3.83
CA LYS A 238 22.42 4.12 -2.88
C LYS A 238 23.77 3.86 -3.53
N LYS A 239 23.90 2.79 -4.32
CA LYS A 239 25.17 2.38 -4.93
C LYS A 239 25.74 3.45 -5.87
N TYR A 240 24.88 4.10 -6.66
CA TYR A 240 25.30 5.12 -7.61
C TYR A 240 25.23 6.55 -7.06
N LYS A 241 24.86 6.72 -5.77
CA LYS A 241 24.64 8.04 -5.13
C LYS A 241 23.90 9.00 -6.06
N MET A 242 22.76 8.54 -6.59
CA MET A 242 22.07 9.26 -7.67
C MET A 242 21.58 10.62 -7.18
N SER A 243 21.93 11.68 -7.91
CA SER A 243 21.32 13.00 -7.70
C SER A 243 19.85 12.97 -8.10
N ILE A 244 19.05 13.94 -7.64
CA ILE A 244 17.60 14.05 -7.94
C ILE A 244 17.34 14.00 -9.46
N ILE A 245 18.19 14.65 -10.25
CA ILE A 245 18.09 14.66 -11.72
C ILE A 245 18.41 13.27 -12.29
N GLY A 246 19.42 12.59 -11.75
CA GLY A 246 19.77 11.23 -12.14
C GLY A 246 18.65 10.24 -11.82
N ALA A 247 18.09 10.31 -10.61
CA ALA A 247 16.97 9.47 -10.16
C ALA A 247 15.73 9.70 -11.03
N THR A 248 15.44 10.95 -11.39
CA THR A 248 14.30 11.30 -12.26
C THR A 248 14.47 10.71 -13.67
N LYS A 249 15.65 10.84 -14.27
CA LYS A 249 15.95 10.25 -15.59
C LYS A 249 15.84 8.72 -15.57
N PHE A 250 16.35 8.11 -14.50
CA PHE A 250 16.26 6.67 -14.30
C PHE A 250 14.80 6.21 -14.18
N ALA A 251 14.00 6.85 -13.33
CA ALA A 251 12.58 6.55 -13.17
C ALA A 251 11.82 6.68 -14.50
N PHE A 252 12.04 7.76 -15.26
CA PHE A 252 11.41 7.95 -16.56
C PHE A 252 11.79 6.86 -17.57
N THR A 253 13.08 6.51 -17.63
CA THR A 253 13.59 5.47 -18.53
C THR A 253 12.98 4.10 -18.20
N MET A 254 12.90 3.75 -16.91
CA MET A 254 12.30 2.50 -16.46
C MET A 254 10.79 2.46 -16.74
N SER A 255 10.08 3.56 -16.52
CA SER A 255 8.64 3.66 -16.85
C SER A 255 8.38 3.52 -18.35
N PHE A 256 9.21 4.14 -19.18
CA PHE A 256 9.11 4.00 -20.64
C PHE A 256 9.37 2.56 -21.08
N LEU A 257 10.42 1.92 -20.55
CA LEU A 257 10.70 0.50 -20.83
C LEU A 257 9.54 -0.40 -20.39
N ALA A 258 8.98 -0.18 -19.21
CA ALA A 258 7.83 -0.94 -18.70
C ALA A 258 6.60 -0.78 -19.60
N TYR A 259 6.35 0.44 -20.12
CA TYR A 259 5.29 0.69 -21.09
C TYR A 259 5.51 -0.11 -22.38
N CYS A 260 6.72 -0.09 -22.95
CA CYS A 260 7.06 -0.87 -24.14
C CYS A 260 6.87 -2.38 -23.92
N VAL A 261 7.30 -2.91 -22.77
CA VAL A 261 7.09 -4.33 -22.42
C VAL A 261 5.61 -4.65 -22.28
N THR A 262 4.81 -3.75 -21.70
CA THR A 262 3.37 -3.95 -21.57
C THR A 262 2.67 -4.01 -22.93
N LEU A 263 3.16 -3.28 -23.94
CA LEU A 263 2.64 -3.38 -25.31
C LEU A 263 2.86 -4.78 -25.91
N LEU A 264 3.90 -5.50 -25.50
CA LEU A 264 4.15 -6.87 -25.98
C LEU A 264 3.09 -7.86 -25.49
N HIS A 265 2.42 -7.58 -24.37
CA HIS A 265 1.34 -8.44 -23.87
C HIS A 265 0.15 -8.53 -24.84
N PHE A 266 -0.07 -7.53 -25.71
CA PHE A 266 -1.13 -7.60 -26.73
C PHE A 266 -0.94 -8.75 -27.73
N PHE A 267 0.29 -9.24 -27.89
CA PHE A 267 0.60 -10.35 -28.79
C PHE A 267 0.50 -11.72 -28.10
N VAL A 268 0.32 -11.76 -26.79
CA VAL A 268 0.19 -13.00 -26.01
C VAL A 268 -1.29 -13.23 -25.69
N GLY A 269 -1.91 -14.19 -26.40
CA GLY A 269 -3.30 -14.58 -26.19
C GLY A 269 -3.44 -15.93 -25.48
N CYS A 270 -4.55 -16.12 -24.79
CA CYS A 270 -4.99 -17.41 -24.26
C CYS A 270 -6.45 -17.65 -24.70
N GLU A 271 -6.88 -18.91 -24.74
CA GLU A 271 -8.27 -19.25 -25.07
C GLU A 271 -9.22 -18.67 -24.01
N ASN A 272 -10.28 -18.00 -24.49
CA ASN A 272 -11.30 -17.42 -23.62
C ASN A 272 -12.24 -18.50 -23.09
N HIS A 273 -12.89 -18.21 -21.96
CA HIS A 273 -13.90 -19.07 -21.39
C HIS A 273 -15.10 -19.21 -22.33
N VAL A 274 -15.52 -20.45 -22.52
CA VAL A 274 -16.62 -20.80 -23.41
C VAL A 274 -17.94 -20.55 -22.69
N VAL A 275 -18.67 -19.54 -23.14
CA VAL A 275 -20.03 -19.22 -22.68
C VAL A 275 -21.04 -19.65 -23.73
N ALA A 276 -21.95 -20.55 -23.35
CA ALA A 276 -23.07 -20.99 -24.18
C ALA A 276 -23.97 -19.81 -24.55
N GLY A 277 -24.29 -19.69 -25.84
CA GLY A 277 -25.06 -18.58 -26.42
C GLY A 277 -24.27 -17.35 -26.84
N MET A 278 -22.97 -17.26 -26.50
CA MET A 278 -22.10 -16.16 -26.93
C MET A 278 -20.90 -16.64 -27.75
N THR A 279 -20.26 -17.72 -27.32
CA THR A 279 -19.03 -18.26 -27.96
C THR A 279 -19.22 -19.65 -28.54
N VAL A 280 -20.24 -20.38 -28.09
CA VAL A 280 -20.70 -21.67 -28.63
C VAL A 280 -22.23 -21.72 -28.59
N SER A 281 -22.84 -22.58 -29.41
CA SER A 281 -24.28 -22.83 -29.41
C SER A 281 -24.76 -23.39 -28.07
N TYR A 282 -26.06 -23.29 -27.81
CA TYR A 282 -26.72 -23.88 -26.63
C TYR A 282 -26.92 -25.41 -26.73
N GLU A 283 -26.54 -26.00 -27.87
CA GLU A 283 -26.62 -27.45 -28.12
C GLU A 283 -25.50 -28.23 -27.43
#